data_AF-A0A352EYL5-F1
#
_entry.id   AF-A0A352EYL5-F1
#
_cell.length_a   1.000
_cell.length_b   1.000
_cell.length_c   1.000
_cell.angle_alpha   90.00
_cell.angle_beta   90.00
_cell.angle_gamma   90.00
#
_symmetry.space_group_name_H-M   'P 1'
#
loop_
_entity.id
_entity.type
_entity.pdbx_description
1 polymer ?
#
loop_
_entity_poly.entity_id
_entity_poly.type
_entity_poly.pdbx_seq_one_letter_code
_entity_poly.pdbx_strand_id
1 'polypeptide(L)'
;MLVLSLTAFAQRRAIPPVSIEGTYDNLTVGRESGDLEGIRVILIDGGGGIYAIVQQAEGGVELPAPATTLVTVKGTDISFSVKFPGHDESQNFSGKVSASGLRLRSDGRQIFLKRKKC
;
A
#
# COMPACT_ATOMS: atom_id res chain seq x y z
N MET A 1 5.40 46.63 -39.13
CA MET A 1 4.63 45.42 -38.80
C MET A 1 5.20 44.87 -37.49
N LEU A 2 4.48 45.01 -36.38
CA LEU A 2 4.95 44.68 -35.03
C LEU A 2 4.42 43.28 -34.67
N VAL A 3 5.31 42.33 -34.39
CA VAL A 3 4.95 40.95 -34.02
C VAL A 3 5.03 40.83 -32.50
N LEU A 4 3.87 40.72 -31.83
CA LEU A 4 3.79 40.37 -30.41
C LEU A 4 3.90 38.84 -30.27
N SER A 5 5.00 38.36 -29.70
CA SER A 5 5.13 36.97 -29.29
C SER A 5 4.53 36.77 -27.89
N LEU A 6 3.38 36.08 -27.80
CA LEU A 6 2.86 35.60 -26.51
C LEU A 6 3.65 34.37 -26.07
N THR A 7 4.45 34.50 -25.01
CA THR A 7 5.04 33.36 -24.30
C THR A 7 3.98 32.72 -23.40
N ALA A 8 3.36 31.64 -23.87
CA ALA A 8 2.48 30.81 -23.05
C ALA A 8 3.32 30.01 -22.04
N PHE A 9 3.38 30.48 -20.80
CA PHE A 9 3.91 29.68 -19.69
C PHE A 9 2.89 28.58 -19.37
N ALA A 10 3.19 27.35 -19.79
CA ALA A 10 2.49 26.16 -19.32
C ALA A 10 2.74 26.02 -17.82
N GLN A 11 1.77 26.44 -17.02
CA GLN A 11 1.78 26.32 -15.56
C GLN A 11 1.74 24.83 -15.22
N ARG A 12 2.92 24.22 -15.00
CA ARG A 12 3.01 22.83 -14.52
C ARG A 12 2.26 22.76 -13.20
N ARG A 13 1.06 22.18 -13.22
CA ARG A 13 0.33 21.84 -12.01
C ARG A 13 1.24 20.92 -11.19
N ALA A 14 1.69 21.40 -10.04
CA ALA A 14 2.39 20.57 -9.08
C ALA A 14 1.44 19.44 -8.69
N ILE A 15 1.84 18.20 -8.97
CA ILE A 15 1.10 17.02 -8.50
C ILE A 15 1.24 17.03 -6.97
N PRO A 16 0.15 17.06 -6.20
CA PRO A 16 0.24 17.04 -4.75
C PRO A 16 1.01 15.79 -4.31
N PRO A 17 1.89 15.91 -3.30
CA PRO A 17 2.69 14.79 -2.83
C PRO A 17 1.77 13.65 -2.40
N VAL A 18 2.10 12.43 -2.84
CA VAL A 18 1.38 11.22 -2.45
C VAL A 18 1.74 10.88 -1.01
N SER A 19 0.78 10.94 -0.09
CA SER A 19 0.95 10.46 1.29
C SER A 19 1.12 8.94 1.32
N ILE A 20 2.06 8.46 2.13
CA ILE A 20 2.35 7.03 2.31
C ILE A 20 1.33 6.41 3.27
N GLU A 21 0.89 7.17 4.25
CA GLU A 21 -0.09 6.78 5.25
C GLU A 21 -1.43 6.44 4.60
N GLY A 22 -2.14 5.51 5.23
CA GLY A 22 -3.49 5.12 4.85
C GLY A 22 -3.71 3.61 4.83
N THR A 23 -4.95 3.23 4.57
CA THR A 23 -5.37 1.83 4.44
C THR A 23 -5.44 1.44 2.97
N TYR A 24 -4.83 0.30 2.65
CA TYR A 24 -4.82 -0.29 1.33
C TYR A 24 -5.32 -1.72 1.43
N ASP A 25 -6.36 -2.10 0.68
CA ASP A 25 -6.77 -3.50 0.64
C ASP A 25 -7.41 -3.93 -0.68
N ASN A 26 -7.43 -5.23 -0.89
CA ASN A 26 -8.23 -5.93 -1.89
C ASN A 26 -9.12 -7.01 -1.25
N LEU A 27 -9.43 -6.86 0.04
CA LEU A 27 -10.20 -7.83 0.79
C LEU A 27 -11.58 -8.03 0.13
N THR A 28 -11.95 -9.28 -0.07
CA THR A 28 -13.24 -9.67 -0.66
C THR A 28 -13.80 -10.88 0.06
N VAL A 29 -15.12 -11.02 0.04
CA VAL A 29 -15.77 -12.27 0.44
C VAL A 29 -15.72 -13.22 -0.76
N GLY A 30 -15.17 -14.41 -0.56
CA GLY A 30 -15.12 -15.48 -1.55
C GLY A 30 -16.54 -15.91 -1.91
N ARG A 31 -16.87 -15.93 -3.21
CA ARG A 31 -18.25 -16.18 -3.67
C ARG A 31 -18.76 -17.58 -3.33
N GLU A 32 -17.86 -18.54 -3.23
CA GLU A 32 -18.19 -19.94 -3.00
C GLU A 32 -17.97 -20.37 -1.54
N SER A 33 -16.90 -19.86 -0.92
CA SER A 33 -16.55 -20.15 0.47
C SER A 33 -17.36 -19.33 1.48
N GLY A 34 -17.73 -18.09 1.13
CA GLY A 34 -18.24 -17.11 2.10
C GLY A 34 -17.16 -16.53 3.01
N ASP A 35 -15.90 -16.94 2.79
CA ASP A 35 -14.75 -16.58 3.61
C ASP A 35 -14.16 -15.23 3.20
N LEU A 36 -13.46 -14.57 4.13
CA LEU A 36 -12.71 -13.37 3.79
C LEU A 36 -11.36 -13.77 3.18
N GLU A 37 -11.06 -13.17 2.03
CA GLU A 37 -9.84 -13.43 1.26
C GLU A 37 -9.13 -12.12 0.90
N GLY A 38 -7.80 -12.18 0.76
CA GLY A 38 -6.98 -11.09 0.24
C GLY A 38 -6.07 -10.45 1.29
N ILE A 39 -5.63 -9.22 1.04
CA ILE A 39 -4.65 -8.54 1.89
C ILE A 39 -5.14 -7.14 2.23
N ARG A 40 -4.92 -6.74 3.48
CA ARG A 40 -4.95 -5.36 3.95
C ARG A 40 -3.59 -4.96 4.50
N VAL A 41 -3.13 -3.79 4.09
CA VAL A 41 -1.96 -3.10 4.63
C VAL A 41 -2.40 -1.73 5.13
N ILE A 42 -2.14 -1.44 6.39
CA ILE A 42 -2.35 -0.11 6.98
C ILE A 42 -0.98 0.49 7.24
N LEU A 43 -0.69 1.62 6.60
CA LEU A 43 0.54 2.38 6.82
C LEU A 43 0.24 3.56 7.73
N ILE A 44 0.94 3.63 8.86
CA ILE A 44 0.76 4.69 9.87
C ILE A 44 2.11 5.29 10.25
N ASP A 45 2.14 6.60 10.49
CA ASP A 45 3.30 7.25 11.11
C ASP A 45 3.25 7.03 12.63
N GLY A 46 4.28 6.36 13.16
CA GLY A 46 4.44 6.10 14.59
C GLY A 46 5.34 7.10 15.32
N GLY A 47 5.72 8.22 14.70
CA GLY A 47 6.60 9.25 15.28
C GLY A 47 8.09 8.92 15.22
N GLY A 48 8.46 7.66 14.92
CA GLY A 48 9.83 7.20 14.67
C GLY A 48 10.02 6.55 13.28
N GLY A 49 8.98 6.55 12.46
CA GLY A 49 8.95 5.91 11.14
C GLY A 49 7.56 5.43 10.77
N ILE A 50 7.44 4.94 9.53
CA ILE A 50 6.21 4.33 9.04
C ILE A 50 6.15 2.88 9.50
N TYR A 51 5.03 2.49 10.08
CA TYR A 51 4.71 1.11 10.42
C TYR A 51 3.65 0.55 9.48
N ALA A 52 3.79 -0.73 9.16
CA ALA A 52 2.77 -1.50 8.45
C ALA A 52 2.07 -2.44 9.42
N ILE A 53 0.75 -2.38 9.46
CA ILE A 53 -0.10 -3.46 10.00
C ILE A 53 -0.60 -4.26 8.80
N VAL A 54 -0.27 -5.54 8.76
CA VAL A 54 -0.58 -6.43 7.63
C VAL A 54 -1.53 -7.53 8.10
N GLN A 55 -2.64 -7.65 7.39
CA GLN A 55 -3.63 -8.69 7.55
C GLN A 55 -3.73 -9.43 6.22
N GLN A 56 -3.43 -10.72 6.23
CA GLN A 56 -3.67 -11.63 5.12
C GLN A 56 -4.87 -12.47 5.53
N ALA A 57 -5.97 -12.39 4.80
CA ALA A 57 -7.17 -13.15 5.09
C ALA A 57 -7.14 -14.43 4.26
N GLU A 58 -7.14 -15.58 4.94
CA GLU A 58 -7.14 -16.92 4.36
C GLU A 58 -8.26 -17.76 5.00
N GLY A 59 -9.51 -17.37 4.78
CA GLY A 59 -10.68 -18.04 5.37
C GLY A 59 -11.41 -17.13 6.34
N GLY A 60 -10.75 -16.83 7.47
CA GLY A 60 -11.31 -15.99 8.53
C GLY A 60 -10.76 -14.56 8.52
N VAL A 61 -11.52 -13.63 9.09
CA VAL A 61 -11.04 -12.26 9.36
C VAL A 61 -9.85 -12.23 10.33
N GLU A 62 -9.67 -13.28 11.13
CA GLU A 62 -8.64 -13.37 12.17
C GLU A 62 -7.45 -14.28 11.81
N LEU A 63 -7.44 -14.86 10.59
CA LEU A 63 -6.47 -15.89 10.22
C LEU A 63 -5.68 -15.55 8.95
N PRO A 64 -4.33 -15.45 9.05
CA PRO A 64 -3.54 -15.26 10.28
C PRO A 64 -3.88 -13.96 11.02
N ALA A 65 -3.54 -13.91 12.31
CA ALA A 65 -3.66 -12.70 13.10
C ALA A 65 -2.81 -11.56 12.47
N PRO A 66 -3.30 -10.32 12.43
CA PRO A 66 -2.54 -9.21 11.86
C PRO A 66 -1.18 -9.03 12.55
N ALA A 67 -0.17 -8.71 11.76
CA ALA A 67 1.19 -8.50 12.23
C ALA A 67 1.65 -7.07 11.93
N THR A 68 2.49 -6.52 12.81
CA THR A 68 3.03 -5.16 12.67
C THR A 68 4.54 -5.20 12.41
N THR A 69 5.03 -4.34 11.52
CA THR A 69 6.47 -4.23 11.21
C THR A 69 6.86 -2.80 10.82
N LEU A 70 8.14 -2.47 10.93
CA LEU A 70 8.69 -1.19 10.48
C LEU A 70 8.88 -1.20 8.95
N VAL A 71 8.55 -0.08 8.30
CA VAL A 71 8.62 0.08 6.85
C VAL A 71 9.82 0.93 6.47
N THR A 72 10.63 0.42 5.54
CA THR A 72 11.60 1.26 4.84
C THR A 72 10.90 2.00 3.72
N VAL A 73 11.00 3.33 3.72
CA VAL A 73 10.37 4.20 2.72
C VAL A 73 11.44 4.95 1.94
N LYS A 74 11.35 4.93 0.61
CA LYS A 74 12.19 5.72 -0.32
C LYS A 74 11.28 6.42 -1.34
N GLY A 75 10.91 7.66 -1.06
CA GLY A 75 9.92 8.38 -1.86
C GLY A 75 8.55 7.71 -1.74
N THR A 76 8.06 7.10 -2.82
CA THR A 76 6.80 6.33 -2.83
C THR A 76 6.99 4.82 -2.83
N ASP A 77 8.25 4.38 -2.85
CA ASP A 77 8.60 2.97 -2.82
C ASP A 77 8.78 2.52 -1.37
N ILE A 78 8.17 1.38 -1.02
CA ILE A 78 8.17 0.81 0.32
C ILE A 78 8.71 -0.62 0.31
N SER A 79 9.33 -1.04 1.40
CA SER A 79 9.73 -2.43 1.62
C SER A 79 9.73 -2.78 3.10
N PHE A 80 9.30 -4.00 3.43
CA PHE A 80 9.26 -4.49 4.81
C PHE A 80 9.17 -6.03 4.83
N SER A 81 9.50 -6.61 5.97
CA SER A 81 9.38 -8.05 6.23
C SER A 81 8.41 -8.26 7.40
N VAL A 82 7.47 -9.18 7.24
CA VAL A 82 6.45 -9.49 8.26
C VAL A 82 6.63 -10.92 8.71
N LYS A 83 6.74 -11.15 10.02
CA LYS A 83 6.58 -12.48 10.61
C LYS A 83 5.17 -12.61 11.15
N PHE A 84 4.34 -13.39 10.47
CA PHE A 84 2.98 -13.65 10.94
C PHE A 84 3.01 -14.62 12.14
N PRO A 85 2.13 -14.45 13.14
CA PRO A 85 1.96 -15.42 14.21
C PRO A 85 1.65 -16.81 13.63
N GLY A 86 2.34 -17.84 14.14
CA GLY A 86 2.18 -19.22 13.65
C GLY A 86 3.01 -19.57 12.40
N HIS A 87 3.76 -18.62 11.84
CA HIS A 87 4.69 -18.88 10.73
C HIS A 87 6.14 -18.88 11.24
N ASP A 88 6.95 -19.81 10.73
CA ASP A 88 8.35 -19.92 11.11
C ASP A 88 9.21 -18.82 10.46
N GLU A 89 8.89 -18.50 9.20
CA GLU A 89 9.63 -17.56 8.36
C GLU A 89 8.93 -16.21 8.22
N SER A 90 9.72 -15.19 7.88
CA SER A 90 9.18 -13.87 7.53
C SER A 90 8.87 -13.79 6.05
N GLN A 91 7.74 -13.19 5.71
CA GLN A 91 7.37 -12.88 4.34
C GLN A 91 7.85 -11.48 3.97
N ASN A 92 8.50 -11.37 2.81
CA ASN A 92 9.04 -10.12 2.30
C ASN A 92 8.04 -9.42 1.38
N PHE A 93 7.89 -8.11 1.58
CA PHE A 93 7.02 -7.26 0.80
C PHE A 93 7.80 -6.06 0.24
N SER A 94 7.47 -5.70 -1.00
CA SER A 94 7.89 -4.44 -1.61
C SER A 94 6.73 -3.82 -2.37
N GLY A 95 6.72 -2.52 -2.57
CA GLY A 95 5.65 -1.92 -3.34
C GLY A 95 5.83 -0.45 -3.66
N LYS A 96 4.94 0.07 -4.50
CA LYS A 96 4.86 1.49 -4.81
C LYS A 96 3.48 2.04 -4.44
N VAL A 97 3.48 3.05 -3.59
CA VAL A 97 2.30 3.81 -3.19
C VAL A 97 1.94 4.83 -4.28
N SER A 98 0.64 4.99 -4.50
CA SER A 98 0.05 5.99 -5.39
C SER A 98 -1.19 6.62 -4.73
N ALA A 99 -1.72 7.67 -5.35
CA ALA A 99 -3.00 8.25 -4.94
C ALA A 99 -4.14 7.21 -4.99
N SER A 100 -4.11 6.27 -5.93
CA SER A 100 -5.15 5.25 -6.11
C SER A 100 -5.01 4.01 -5.22
N GLY A 101 -3.81 3.72 -4.73
CA GLY A 101 -3.55 2.45 -4.06
C GLY A 101 -2.07 2.08 -3.95
N LEU A 102 -1.82 0.85 -3.54
CA LEU A 102 -0.51 0.24 -3.36
C LEU A 102 -0.37 -0.94 -4.32
N ARG A 103 0.63 -0.88 -5.21
CA ARG A 103 1.07 -2.07 -5.96
C ARG A 103 2.05 -2.83 -5.09
N LEU A 104 1.58 -3.88 -4.44
CA LEU A 104 2.34 -4.72 -3.52
C LEU A 104 2.91 -5.92 -4.27
N ARG A 105 4.14 -6.31 -3.95
CA ARG A 105 4.80 -7.51 -4.45
C ARG A 105 5.27 -8.36 -3.29
N SER A 106 4.98 -9.65 -3.36
CA SER A 106 5.49 -10.68 -2.45
C SER A 106 5.59 -12.02 -3.19
N ASP A 107 6.63 -12.79 -2.91
CA ASP A 107 6.86 -14.13 -3.48
C ASP A 107 6.71 -14.18 -5.02
N GLY A 108 7.27 -13.18 -5.70
CA GLY A 108 7.21 -13.04 -7.16
C GLY A 108 5.84 -12.63 -7.73
N ARG A 109 4.79 -12.53 -6.90
CA ARG A 109 3.44 -12.11 -7.28
C ARG A 109 3.26 -10.63 -7.01
N GLN A 110 2.54 -9.94 -7.91
CA GLN A 110 2.16 -8.54 -7.74
C GLN A 110 0.64 -8.42 -7.61
N ILE A 111 0.19 -7.67 -6.62
CA ILE A 111 -1.22 -7.48 -6.28
C ILE A 111 -1.47 -5.98 -6.14
N PHE A 112 -2.64 -5.50 -6.55
CA PHE A 112 -3.03 -4.12 -6.35
C PHE A 112 -4.00 -4.01 -5.17
N LEU A 113 -3.62 -3.23 -4.16
CA LEU A 113 -4.44 -2.92 -3.00
C LEU A 113 -5.02 -1.52 -3.17
N LYS A 114 -6.35 -1.41 -3.20
CA LYS A 114 -7.03 -0.13 -3.39
C LYS A 114 -6.88 0.71 -2.13
N ARG A 115 -6.49 1.98 -2.28
CA ARG A 115 -6.52 2.94 -1.17
C ARG A 115 -7.97 3.16 -0.72
N LYS A 116 -8.25 3.01 0.57
CA LYS A 116 -9.54 3.35 1.16
C LYS A 116 -9.57 4.83 1.51
N LYS A 117 -10.75 5.42 1.41
CA LYS A 117 -11.00 6.76 1.94
C LYS A 117 -11.07 6.62 3.46
N CYS A 118 -10.28 7.42 4.16
CA CYS A 118 -10.49 7.68 5.57
C CYS A 118 -11.68 8.60 5.73
#